data_AF-Q6XL79-F1
#
_entry.id   AF-Q6XL79-F1
#
_cell.length_a   1.000
_cell.length_b   1.000
_cell.length_c   1.000
_cell.angle_alpha   90.00
_cell.angle_beta   90.00
_cell.angle_gamma   90.00
#
_symmetry.space_group_name_H-M   'P 1'
#
loop_
_entity.id
_entity.type
_entity.pdbx_description
1 polymer ?
#
loop_
_entity_poly.entity_id
_entity_poly.type
_entity_poly.pdbx_seq_one_letter_code
_entity_poly.pdbx_strand_id
1 'polypeptide(L)'
;SSATSESKWSVSVRQLISGENAADILALQEAGSLPQTATPTQRTFQTPPGIPIAEYTWDLGSRSRPDMVYIYYSPVDVGANRVNLAIVSRRMADDVIVLPPPTTVSRPIIGIRIGTDVFFSIHALANGGRDAPAIVNAVFNHFSGRSDINWM
;
A
#
# COMPACT_ATOMS: atom_id res chain seq x y z
N SER A 1 9.77 -15.31 8.91
CA SER A 1 8.93 -16.47 8.57
C SER A 1 8.13 -16.16 7.31
N SER A 2 8.59 -16.63 6.14
CA SER A 2 7.96 -16.31 4.84
C SER A 2 6.72 -17.16 4.56
N ALA A 3 6.69 -18.43 5.00
CA ALA A 3 5.55 -19.33 4.80
C ALA A 3 4.25 -18.82 5.46
N THR A 4 4.35 -18.18 6.63
CA THR A 4 3.21 -17.58 7.32
C THR A 4 2.70 -16.29 6.67
N SER A 5 3.54 -15.61 5.88
CA SER A 5 3.12 -14.42 5.13
C SER A 5 2.36 -14.85 3.87
N GLU A 6 2.90 -15.85 3.16
CA GLU A 6 2.26 -16.45 1.98
C GLU A 6 0.84 -16.95 2.31
N SER A 7 0.63 -17.59 3.47
CA SER A 7 -0.70 -18.05 3.87
C SER A 7 -1.68 -16.90 4.14
N LYS A 8 -1.24 -15.80 4.74
CA LYS A 8 -2.11 -14.61 4.97
C LYS A 8 -2.52 -13.96 3.64
N TRP A 9 -1.59 -13.84 2.70
CA TRP A 9 -1.87 -13.28 1.38
C TRP A 9 -2.80 -14.16 0.56
N SER A 10 -2.44 -15.44 0.40
CA SER A 10 -3.18 -16.39 -0.45
C SER A 10 -4.59 -16.72 0.08
N VAL A 11 -4.82 -16.59 1.38
CA VAL A 11 -6.12 -16.85 2.01
C VAL A 11 -6.85 -15.55 2.33
N SER A 12 -6.40 -14.79 3.33
CA SER A 12 -7.16 -13.68 3.88
C SER A 12 -7.21 -12.48 2.95
N VAL A 13 -6.06 -12.05 2.40
CA VAL A 13 -6.04 -10.91 1.47
C VAL A 13 -6.86 -11.24 0.24
N ARG A 14 -6.66 -12.43 -0.35
CA ARG A 14 -7.43 -12.89 -1.51
C ARG A 14 -8.94 -12.88 -1.26
N GLN A 15 -9.41 -13.34 -0.09
CA GLN A 15 -10.83 -13.31 0.25
C GLN A 15 -11.40 -11.89 0.33
N LEU A 16 -10.62 -10.91 0.81
CA LEU A 16 -11.07 -9.51 0.92
C LEU A 16 -11.12 -8.79 -0.43
N ILE A 17 -10.26 -9.16 -1.38
CA ILE A 17 -10.15 -8.51 -2.68
C ILE A 17 -10.77 -9.35 -3.81
N SER A 18 -11.48 -10.45 -3.53
CA SER A 18 -12.15 -11.29 -4.55
C SER A 18 -13.60 -11.62 -4.20
N GLY A 19 -14.40 -12.00 -5.20
CA GLY A 19 -15.84 -12.29 -5.04
C GLY A 19 -16.75 -11.08 -5.25
N GLU A 20 -18.06 -11.28 -4.98
CA GLU A 20 -19.12 -10.29 -5.30
C GLU A 20 -19.06 -9.01 -4.45
N ASN A 21 -18.49 -9.08 -3.24
CA ASN A 21 -18.33 -7.94 -2.32
C ASN A 21 -16.85 -7.60 -2.08
N ALA A 22 -16.02 -7.82 -3.10
CA ALA A 22 -14.60 -7.52 -3.01
C ALA A 22 -14.36 -6.03 -2.74
N ALA A 23 -13.37 -5.74 -1.90
CA ALA A 23 -12.82 -4.40 -1.82
C ALA A 23 -12.18 -4.03 -3.17
N ASP A 24 -12.38 -2.80 -3.62
CA ASP A 24 -11.67 -2.26 -4.79
C ASP A 24 -10.23 -1.86 -4.43
N ILE A 25 -10.04 -1.40 -3.19
CA ILE A 25 -8.78 -0.94 -2.64
C ILE A 25 -8.65 -1.48 -1.21
N LEU A 26 -7.50 -2.08 -0.91
CA LEU A 26 -7.20 -2.64 0.40
C LEU A 26 -5.85 -2.11 0.89
N ALA A 27 -5.89 -1.27 1.92
CA ALA A 27 -4.71 -0.79 2.63
C ALA A 27 -4.23 -1.85 3.64
N LEU A 28 -2.99 -2.29 3.51
CA LEU A 28 -2.38 -3.32 4.36
C LEU A 28 -1.20 -2.75 5.15
N GLN A 29 -1.17 -3.11 6.43
CA GLN A 29 -0.07 -2.84 7.34
C GLN A 29 0.56 -4.18 7.78
N GLU A 30 1.84 -4.12 8.15
CA GLU A 30 2.62 -5.31 8.47
C GLU A 30 2.55 -6.39 7.37
N ALA A 31 2.64 -5.94 6.12
CA ALA A 31 2.36 -6.72 4.93
C ALA A 31 3.31 -7.91 4.71
N GLY A 32 4.40 -8.01 5.50
CA GLY A 32 5.40 -9.06 5.38
C GLY A 32 5.99 -9.10 3.96
N SER A 33 6.24 -10.31 3.46
CA SER A 33 6.60 -10.53 2.05
C SER A 33 5.35 -10.65 1.19
N LEU A 34 5.43 -10.12 -0.05
CA LEU A 34 4.41 -10.30 -1.08
C LEU A 34 4.18 -11.78 -1.45
N PRO A 35 3.01 -12.12 -2.03
CA PRO A 35 2.77 -13.44 -2.59
C PRO A 35 3.86 -13.81 -3.61
N GLN A 36 4.33 -15.05 -3.62
CA GLN A 36 5.36 -15.51 -4.58
C GLN A 36 4.94 -15.38 -6.05
N THR A 37 3.64 -15.30 -6.31
CA THR A 37 3.06 -15.15 -7.65
C THR A 37 2.89 -13.69 -8.09
N ALA A 38 3.16 -12.73 -7.20
CA ALA A 38 3.17 -11.32 -7.56
C ALA A 38 4.39 -11.02 -8.44
N THR A 39 4.17 -10.39 -9.59
CA THR A 39 5.22 -10.08 -10.57
C THR A 39 5.47 -8.58 -10.61
N PRO A 40 6.72 -8.11 -10.48
CA PRO A 40 7.03 -6.69 -10.54
C PRO A 40 6.72 -6.12 -11.93
N THR A 41 6.17 -4.92 -11.95
CA THR A 41 6.05 -4.14 -13.19
C THR A 41 7.36 -3.40 -13.48
N GLN A 42 7.42 -2.74 -14.64
CA GLN A 42 8.56 -1.88 -15.01
C GLN A 42 8.33 -0.40 -14.61
N ARG A 43 7.23 -0.07 -13.92
CA ARG A 43 6.98 1.31 -13.48
C ARG A 43 7.88 1.68 -12.33
N THR A 44 8.46 2.87 -12.44
CA THR A 44 9.26 3.50 -11.40
C THR A 44 8.58 4.77 -10.92
N PHE A 45 8.70 5.07 -9.64
CA PHE A 45 8.07 6.23 -9.02
C PHE A 45 9.13 7.13 -8.40
N GLN A 46 8.87 8.44 -8.42
CA GLN A 46 9.70 9.39 -7.68
C GLN A 46 9.35 9.27 -6.20
N THR A 47 10.32 8.90 -5.37
CA THR A 47 10.12 8.78 -3.92
C THR A 47 11.14 9.62 -3.14
N PRO A 48 10.80 10.04 -1.91
CA PRO A 48 11.80 10.63 -1.02
C PRO A 48 12.96 9.64 -0.78
N PRO A 49 14.19 10.15 -0.57
CA PRO A 49 15.36 9.30 -0.34
C PRO A 49 15.13 8.27 0.76
N GLY A 50 15.48 7.01 0.48
CA GLY A 50 15.41 5.92 1.46
C GLY A 50 14.02 5.31 1.66
N ILE A 51 13.00 5.72 0.90
CA ILE A 51 11.65 5.13 0.98
C ILE A 51 11.36 4.37 -0.32
N PRO A 52 11.58 3.05 -0.35
CA PRO A 52 11.32 2.25 -1.55
C PRO A 52 9.81 2.09 -1.78
N ILE A 53 9.38 2.15 -3.04
CA ILE A 53 8.06 1.69 -3.46
C ILE A 53 8.16 1.01 -4.83
N ALA A 54 7.42 -0.08 -5.00
CA ALA A 54 7.33 -0.78 -6.27
C ALA A 54 5.90 -1.23 -6.53
N GLU A 55 5.54 -1.29 -7.82
CA GLU A 55 4.26 -1.79 -8.29
C GLU A 55 4.42 -3.22 -8.81
N TYR A 56 3.50 -4.09 -8.41
CA TYR A 56 3.41 -5.48 -8.83
C TYR A 56 2.03 -5.76 -9.39
N THR A 57 1.94 -6.74 -10.28
CA THR A 57 0.67 -7.36 -10.68
C THR A 57 0.52 -8.71 -10.01
N TRP A 58 -0.69 -9.06 -9.58
CA TRP A 58 -1.01 -10.35 -8.96
C TRP A 58 -2.31 -10.91 -9.55
N ASP A 59 -2.24 -12.12 -10.11
CA ASP A 59 -3.41 -12.82 -10.64
C ASP A 59 -4.11 -13.60 -9.52
N LEU A 60 -5.31 -13.16 -9.14
CA LEU A 60 -6.20 -13.82 -8.18
C LEU A 60 -7.06 -14.89 -8.84
N GLY A 61 -7.00 -15.02 -10.16
CA GLY A 61 -7.83 -15.91 -10.93
C GLY A 61 -7.14 -17.23 -11.23
N SER A 62 -7.45 -17.73 -12.42
CA SER A 62 -6.80 -18.89 -13.03
C SER A 62 -6.40 -18.52 -14.46
N ARG A 63 -5.54 -19.32 -15.09
CA ARG A 63 -5.09 -19.06 -16.47
C ARG A 63 -6.24 -18.87 -17.47
N SER A 64 -7.38 -19.53 -17.28
CA SER A 64 -8.53 -19.43 -18.18
C SER A 64 -9.52 -18.32 -17.80
N ARG A 65 -9.42 -17.77 -16.60
CA ARG A 65 -10.21 -16.64 -16.09
C ARG A 65 -9.32 -15.78 -15.18
N PRO A 66 -8.44 -14.95 -15.77
CA PRO A 66 -7.55 -14.08 -14.99
C PRO A 66 -8.36 -13.05 -14.20
N ASP A 67 -7.90 -12.75 -12.99
CA ASP A 67 -8.45 -11.67 -12.15
C ASP A 67 -7.28 -10.87 -11.57
N MET A 68 -6.80 -9.92 -12.38
CA MET A 68 -5.59 -9.18 -12.09
C MET A 68 -5.82 -8.03 -11.12
N VAL A 69 -4.95 -7.91 -10.13
CA VAL A 69 -4.86 -6.75 -9.23
C VAL A 69 -3.45 -6.17 -9.23
N TYR A 70 -3.35 -4.92 -8.78
CA TYR A 70 -2.11 -4.20 -8.60
C TYR A 70 -1.75 -4.15 -7.11
N ILE A 71 -0.47 -4.29 -6.79
CA ILE A 71 0.06 -4.16 -5.43
C ILE A 71 1.13 -3.07 -5.42
N TYR A 72 0.92 -2.04 -4.62
CA TYR A 72 1.88 -0.99 -4.34
C TYR A 72 2.53 -1.30 -3.01
N TYR A 73 3.81 -1.67 -3.03
CA TYR A 73 4.49 -2.26 -1.88
C TYR A 73 5.72 -1.45 -1.48
N SER A 74 5.82 -1.12 -0.19
CA SER A 74 6.96 -0.43 0.40
C SER A 74 7.60 -1.31 1.49
N PRO A 75 8.79 -1.88 1.24
CA PRO A 75 9.55 -2.61 2.24
C PRO A 75 10.25 -1.64 3.21
N VAL A 76 9.49 -1.08 4.14
CA VAL A 76 9.97 -0.09 5.12
C VAL A 76 10.97 -0.69 6.10
N ASP A 77 10.81 -1.96 6.47
CA ASP A 77 11.68 -2.65 7.42
C ASP A 77 12.64 -3.59 6.70
N VAL A 78 13.77 -3.05 6.25
CA VAL A 78 14.83 -3.79 5.55
C VAL A 78 15.52 -4.86 6.41
N GLY A 79 15.30 -4.86 7.73
CA GLY A 79 15.91 -5.81 8.67
C GLY A 79 14.99 -6.98 8.99
N ALA A 80 13.92 -6.71 9.74
CA ALA A 80 13.04 -7.76 10.25
C ALA A 80 11.87 -8.09 9.30
N ASN A 81 11.67 -7.30 8.23
CA ASN A 81 10.65 -7.44 7.20
C ASN A 81 9.22 -7.56 7.78
N ARG A 82 8.93 -6.85 8.87
CA ARG A 82 7.62 -6.95 9.56
C ARG A 82 6.74 -5.74 9.32
N VAL A 83 7.32 -4.57 9.10
CA VAL A 83 6.60 -3.30 9.12
C VAL A 83 6.34 -2.76 7.71
N ASN A 84 6.26 -3.65 6.73
CA ASN A 84 6.04 -3.26 5.35
C ASN A 84 4.61 -2.77 5.15
N LEU A 85 4.45 -1.80 4.26
CA LEU A 85 3.16 -1.24 3.89
C LEU A 85 2.81 -1.71 2.49
N ALA A 86 1.53 -1.97 2.25
CA ALA A 86 1.03 -2.25 0.91
C ALA A 86 -0.35 -1.62 0.67
N ILE A 87 -0.66 -1.37 -0.60
CA ILE A 87 -2.01 -1.10 -1.07
C ILE A 87 -2.30 -2.05 -2.23
N VAL A 88 -3.37 -2.84 -2.13
CA VAL A 88 -3.87 -3.67 -3.24
C VAL A 88 -5.00 -2.90 -3.92
N SER A 89 -5.02 -2.85 -5.26
CA SER A 89 -6.07 -2.21 -6.01
C SER A 89 -6.50 -3.03 -7.23
N ARG A 90 -7.81 -3.04 -7.50
CA ARG A 90 -8.40 -3.58 -8.73
C ARG A 90 -8.04 -2.77 -9.97
N ARG A 91 -7.63 -1.51 -9.80
CA ARG A 91 -7.27 -0.60 -10.89
C ARG A 91 -5.82 -0.16 -10.73
N MET A 92 -5.16 0.01 -11.87
CA MET A 92 -3.84 0.63 -11.90
C MET A 92 -3.96 2.07 -11.42
N ALA A 93 -3.09 2.48 -10.51
CA ALA A 93 -3.01 3.85 -10.03
C ALA A 93 -2.45 4.77 -11.11
N ASP A 94 -3.07 5.94 -11.25
CA ASP A 94 -2.59 7.02 -12.11
C ASP A 94 -1.26 7.55 -11.57
N ASP A 95 -1.13 7.59 -10.24
CA ASP A 95 0.05 8.10 -9.55
C ASP A 95 0.22 7.45 -8.18
N VAL A 96 1.46 7.47 -7.68
CA VAL A 96 1.86 6.93 -6.37
C VAL A 96 2.43 8.07 -5.54
N ILE A 97 1.89 8.23 -4.34
CA ILE A 97 2.27 9.30 -3.42
C ILE A 97 3.04 8.67 -2.27
N VAL A 98 4.23 9.19 -1.99
CA VAL A 98 5.06 8.77 -0.87
C VAL A 98 5.44 10.00 -0.07
N LEU A 99 4.94 10.10 1.16
CA LEU A 99 5.31 11.17 2.07
C LEU A 99 6.33 10.65 3.09
N PRO A 100 7.34 11.47 3.44
CA PRO A 100 8.32 11.08 4.45
C PRO A 100 7.65 10.88 5.81
N PRO A 101 8.27 10.09 6.70
CA PRO A 101 7.80 9.97 8.07
C PRO A 101 7.68 11.35 8.74
N PRO A 102 6.54 11.66 9.41
CA PRO A 102 6.38 12.94 10.08
C PRO A 102 7.30 13.11 11.30
N THR A 103 7.88 12.02 11.81
CA THR A 103 8.89 12.02 12.88
C THR A 103 9.98 10.98 12.60
N THR A 104 11.11 11.03 13.30
CA THR A 104 12.25 10.10 13.13
C THR A 104 11.92 8.64 13.45
N VAL A 105 10.88 8.41 14.26
CA VAL A 105 10.42 7.06 14.65
C VAL A 105 9.18 6.62 13.89
N SER A 106 8.54 7.53 13.16
CA SER A 106 7.36 7.23 12.37
C SER A 106 7.71 6.41 11.13
N ARG A 107 6.68 5.79 10.57
CA ARG A 107 6.76 5.11 9.28
C ARG A 107 6.38 6.09 8.17
N PRO A 108 6.81 5.84 6.93
CA PRO A 108 6.38 6.64 5.80
C PRO A 108 4.88 6.46 5.56
N ILE A 109 4.30 7.40 4.81
CA ILE A 109 2.91 7.35 4.36
C ILE A 109 2.95 7.01 2.88
N ILE A 110 2.27 5.94 2.48
CA ILE A 110 2.13 5.57 1.08
C ILE A 110 0.68 5.71 0.64
N GLY A 111 0.47 6.19 -0.57
CA GLY A 111 -0.85 6.35 -1.15
C GLY A 111 -0.85 6.13 -2.66
N ILE A 112 -2.04 5.89 -3.18
CA ILE A 112 -2.29 5.80 -4.62
C ILE A 112 -3.40 6.74 -5.02
N ARG A 113 -3.28 7.32 -6.21
CA ARG A 113 -4.34 8.13 -6.81
C ARG A 113 -5.01 7.39 -7.95
N ILE A 114 -6.34 7.39 -7.96
CA ILE A 114 -7.18 6.85 -9.01
C ILE A 114 -8.22 7.91 -9.37
N GLY A 115 -8.09 8.50 -10.55
CA GLY A 115 -8.82 9.70 -10.93
C GLY A 115 -8.51 10.85 -9.98
N THR A 116 -9.56 11.34 -9.33
CA THR A 116 -9.51 12.43 -8.35
C THR A 116 -9.38 11.94 -6.92
N ASP A 117 -9.45 10.63 -6.66
CA ASP A 117 -9.47 10.08 -5.31
C ASP A 117 -8.12 9.49 -4.93
N VAL A 118 -7.67 9.77 -3.70
CA VAL A 118 -6.41 9.27 -3.14
C VAL A 118 -6.68 8.42 -1.92
N PHE A 119 -6.02 7.26 -1.86
CA PHE A 119 -6.18 6.27 -0.81
C PHE A 119 -4.83 5.98 -0.16
N PHE A 120 -4.76 6.05 1.17
CA PHE A 120 -3.52 5.86 1.92
C PHE A 120 -3.46 4.55 2.70
N SER A 121 -2.24 4.00 2.85
CA SER A 121 -1.91 3.02 3.89
C SER A 121 -0.94 3.65 4.88
N ILE A 122 -1.37 3.71 6.14
CA ILE A 122 -0.64 4.30 7.25
C ILE A 122 -0.55 3.30 8.41
N HIS A 123 0.52 3.39 9.20
CA HIS A 123 0.68 2.56 10.38
C HIS A 123 1.29 3.40 11.51
N ALA A 124 0.43 3.99 12.34
CA ALA A 124 0.88 4.76 13.50
C ALA A 124 1.63 3.88 14.52
N LEU A 125 2.41 4.50 15.40
CA LEU A 125 3.16 3.81 16.44
C LEU A 125 2.23 3.04 17.39
N ALA A 126 2.65 1.84 17.82
CA ALA A 126 1.87 1.00 18.72
C ALA A 126 1.68 1.59 20.13
N ASN A 127 2.41 2.65 20.48
CA ASN A 127 2.37 3.31 21.80
C ASN A 127 1.19 4.30 21.95
N GLY A 128 0.01 3.89 21.48
CA GLY A 128 -1.21 4.70 21.47
C GLY A 128 -1.33 5.62 20.25
N GLY A 129 -0.60 5.35 19.17
CA GLY A 129 -0.72 6.12 17.92
C GLY A 129 -0.32 7.58 18.06
N ARG A 130 0.72 7.87 18.86
CA ARG A 130 1.12 9.26 19.20
C ARG A 130 1.47 10.12 17.99
N ASP A 131 1.87 9.49 16.89
CA ASP A 131 2.17 10.15 15.63
C ASP A 131 0.98 10.23 14.67
N ALA A 132 -0.18 9.64 14.99
CA ALA A 132 -1.37 9.70 14.13
C ALA A 132 -1.82 11.13 13.79
N PRO A 133 -1.84 12.11 14.74
CA PRO A 133 -2.17 13.50 14.38
C PRO A 133 -1.17 14.09 13.39
N ALA A 134 0.12 13.78 13.53
CA ALA A 134 1.16 14.26 12.64
C ALA A 134 1.06 13.62 11.24
N ILE A 135 0.67 12.34 11.17
CA ILE A 135 0.39 11.62 9.92
C ILE A 135 -0.76 12.30 9.17
N VAL A 136 -1.89 12.53 9.84
CA VAL A 136 -3.07 13.18 9.23
C VAL A 136 -2.72 14.60 8.78
N ASN A 137 -1.99 15.36 9.60
CA ASN A 137 -1.55 16.70 9.22
C ASN A 137 -0.61 16.70 8.01
N ALA A 138 0.25 15.69 7.86
CA ALA A 138 1.11 15.56 6.69
C ALA A 138 0.29 15.34 5.41
N VAL A 139 -0.73 14.48 5.45
CA VAL A 139 -1.65 14.25 4.32
C VAL A 139 -2.45 15.53 4.00
N PHE A 140 -3.04 16.15 5.03
CA PHE A 140 -3.79 17.39 4.88
C PHE A 140 -2.93 18.50 4.25
N ASN A 141 -1.73 18.73 4.77
CA ASN A 141 -0.83 19.76 4.25
C ASN A 141 -0.38 19.47 2.82
N HIS A 142 -0.22 18.20 2.44
CA HIS A 142 0.15 17.82 1.07
C HIS A 142 -0.92 18.21 0.05
N PHE A 143 -2.20 18.10 0.41
CA PHE A 143 -3.32 18.47 -0.46
C PHE A 143 -3.94 19.83 -0.15
N SER A 144 -3.44 20.55 0.84
CA SER A 144 -3.95 21.88 1.17
C SER A 144 -3.83 22.80 -0.05
N GLY A 145 -4.96 23.33 -0.52
CA GLY A 145 -5.05 24.13 -1.74
C GLY A 145 -5.30 23.35 -3.04
N ARG A 146 -5.40 22.02 -3.00
CA ARG A 146 -5.81 21.17 -4.13
C ARG A 146 -7.31 20.90 -4.07
N SER A 147 -8.09 21.68 -4.82
CA SER A 147 -9.55 21.47 -4.95
C SER A 147 -9.93 20.40 -5.97
N ASP A 148 -8.95 19.92 -6.75
CA ASP A 148 -9.08 18.89 -7.78
C ASP A 148 -8.96 17.45 -7.24
N ILE A 149 -8.71 17.27 -5.95
CA ILE A 149 -8.40 15.97 -5.33
C ILE A 149 -9.24 15.73 -4.08
N ASN A 150 -9.86 14.55 -3.99
CA ASN A 150 -10.40 13.96 -2.77
C ASN A 150 -9.38 12.99 -2.18
N TRP A 151 -9.31 12.89 -0.87
CA TRP A 151 -8.40 11.95 -0.19
C TRP A 151 -9.08 11.31 1.02
N MET A 152 -8.75 10.04 1.28
CA MET A 152 -9.22 9.24 2.41
C MET A 152 -8.07 8.48 3.07
#